data_AF-A0AAX2RRQ5-F1
#
_entry.id   AF-A0AAX2RRQ5-F1
#
_cell.length_a   1.000
_cell.length_b   1.000
_cell.length_c   1.000
_cell.angle_alpha   90.00
_cell.angle_beta   90.00
_cell.angle_gamma   90.00
#
_symmetry.space_group_name_H-M   'P 1'
#
loop_
_entity.id
_entity.type
_entity.pdbx_description
1 polymer ?
#
loop_
_entity_poly.entity_id
_entity_poly.type
_entity_poly.pdbx_seq_one_letter_code
_entity_poly.pdbx_strand_id
1 'polypeptide(L)'
;MAVLTRQHYKRLRFYWQGRGHGSAGNADSVDLDLAAAGLILRQERSFGGVYFAITSAGEVELAAEKAREIARRRPHHELAGRVAQWLRDQGRVTWENIELLVDCETGGRQAIRPDVFSMAATYDEKRINPCVHEVKVSRADFLADVARADKRAGYGKVAEVVYYAAPAGLVDVSEVPSGCGLLIEIEPGSFEVVKRPRKHRVALTTHHFMNLILKPGAFTSAW
;
A
#
# COMPACT_ATOMS: atom_id res chain seq x y z
N MET A 1 -29.79 11.01 4.50
CA MET A 1 -28.55 11.14 5.30
C MET A 1 -27.40 11.39 4.33
N ALA A 2 -26.55 12.40 4.59
CA ALA A 2 -25.40 12.68 3.73
C ALA A 2 -24.40 11.52 3.77
N VAL A 3 -23.83 11.16 2.61
CA VAL A 3 -22.80 10.12 2.52
C VAL A 3 -21.48 10.68 3.05
N LEU A 4 -20.93 10.09 4.11
CA LEU A 4 -19.67 10.52 4.69
C LEU A 4 -18.51 10.25 3.73
N THR A 5 -17.72 11.28 3.46
CA THR A 5 -16.53 11.21 2.60
C THR A 5 -15.26 11.02 3.42
N ARG A 6 -14.12 10.80 2.73
CA ARG A 6 -12.80 10.74 3.37
C ARG A 6 -12.46 11.98 4.21
N GLN A 7 -12.95 13.16 3.80
CA GLN A 7 -12.72 14.41 4.53
C GLN A 7 -13.46 14.41 5.88
N HIS A 8 -14.67 13.87 5.93
CA HIS A 8 -15.44 13.70 7.16
C HIS A 8 -14.70 12.82 8.16
N TYR A 9 -14.22 11.65 7.74
CA TYR A 9 -13.46 10.75 8.64
C TYR A 9 -12.10 11.33 9.07
N LYS A 10 -11.45 12.16 8.23
CA LYS A 10 -10.25 12.91 8.63
C LYS A 10 -10.58 13.88 9.77
N ARG A 11 -11.69 14.61 9.65
CA ARG A 11 -12.16 15.56 10.67
C ARG A 11 -12.61 14.85 11.95
N LEU A 12 -13.36 13.76 11.84
CA LEU A 12 -13.80 12.95 12.98
C LEU A 12 -12.61 12.40 13.79
N ARG A 13 -11.57 11.92 13.09
CA ARG A 13 -10.32 11.45 13.73
C ARG A 13 -9.56 12.57 14.43
N PHE A 14 -9.58 13.78 13.86
CA PHE A 14 -8.98 14.95 14.51
C PHE A 14 -9.64 15.25 15.86
N TYR A 15 -10.98 15.19 15.93
CA TYR A 15 -11.71 15.35 17.18
C TYR A 15 -11.44 14.22 18.18
N TRP A 16 -11.42 12.96 17.71
CA TRP A 16 -11.07 11.82 18.56
C TRP A 16 -9.67 11.89 19.18
N GLN A 17 -8.68 12.42 18.44
CA GLN A 17 -7.31 12.55 18.94
C GLN A 17 -7.13 13.65 20.01
N GLY A 18 -8.16 14.46 20.29
CA GLY A 18 -8.07 15.58 21.24
C GLY A 18 -7.08 16.68 20.82
N ARG A 19 -6.61 16.68 19.56
CA ARG A 19 -5.58 17.59 19.03
C ARG A 19 -6.08 19.01 18.77
N GLY A 20 -7.28 19.33 19.22
CA GLY A 20 -7.89 20.63 19.14
C GLY A 20 -9.39 20.53 19.30
N HIS A 21 -9.91 21.25 20.30
CA HIS A 21 -11.29 21.71 20.30
C HIS A 21 -11.44 22.66 19.10
N GLY A 22 -11.99 22.20 17.99
CA GLY A 22 -12.13 23.04 16.77
C GLY A 22 -12.72 24.39 17.15
N SER A 23 -11.96 25.47 17.00
CA SER A 23 -12.42 26.80 17.41
C SER A 23 -13.51 27.30 16.46
N ALA A 24 -14.50 28.03 17.00
CA ALA A 24 -15.62 28.63 16.26
C ALA A 24 -15.25 29.30 14.93
N GLY A 25 -14.04 29.86 14.81
CA GLY A 25 -13.56 30.56 13.61
C GLY A 25 -13.22 29.67 12.41
N ASN A 26 -13.15 28.34 12.59
CA ASN A 26 -12.73 27.37 11.56
C ASN A 26 -13.79 26.31 11.23
N ALA A 27 -15.04 26.53 11.66
CA ALA A 27 -16.13 25.60 11.34
C ALA A 27 -16.45 25.67 9.83
N ASP A 28 -16.52 24.51 9.17
CA ASP A 28 -16.87 24.41 7.75
C ASP A 28 -18.08 23.50 7.51
N SER A 29 -18.43 23.27 6.24
CA SER A 29 -19.54 22.39 5.88
C SER A 29 -19.36 20.95 6.37
N VAL A 30 -18.12 20.48 6.54
CA VAL A 30 -17.84 19.13 7.05
C VAL A 30 -18.27 19.02 8.52
N ASP A 31 -18.03 20.05 9.32
CA ASP A 31 -18.46 20.08 10.72
C ASP A 31 -19.98 20.15 10.83
N LEU A 32 -20.62 20.93 9.95
CA LEU A 32 -22.08 20.98 9.86
C LEU A 32 -22.66 19.60 9.54
N ASP A 33 -22.11 18.91 8.54
CA ASP A 33 -22.57 17.57 8.12
C ASP A 33 -22.36 16.53 9.24
N LEU A 34 -21.20 16.56 9.92
CA LEU A 34 -20.90 15.68 11.05
C LEU A 34 -21.83 15.96 12.26
N ALA A 35 -22.14 17.22 12.53
CA ALA A 35 -23.04 17.61 13.62
C ALA A 35 -24.49 17.23 13.29
N ALA A 36 -24.93 17.43 12.05
CA ALA A 36 -26.24 17.00 11.57
C ALA A 36 -26.40 15.47 11.61
N ALA A 37 -25.31 14.73 11.41
CA ALA A 37 -25.27 13.28 11.57
C ALA A 37 -25.14 12.81 13.04
N GLY A 38 -25.04 13.75 14.01
CA GLY A 38 -24.89 13.43 15.43
C GLY A 38 -23.55 12.83 15.82
N LEU A 39 -22.53 12.90 14.94
CA LEU A 39 -21.20 12.32 15.15
C LEU A 39 -20.29 13.26 15.96
N ILE A 40 -20.60 14.55 15.95
CA ILE A 40 -19.95 15.55 16.79
C ILE A 40 -21.01 16.43 17.46
N LEU A 41 -20.65 17.02 18.60
CA LEU A 41 -21.44 18.01 19.32
C LEU A 41 -20.76 19.36 19.23
N ARG A 42 -21.56 20.41 18.99
CA ARG A 42 -21.15 21.80 19.10
C ARG A 42 -21.42 22.27 20.53
N GLN A 43 -20.39 22.66 21.27
CA GLN A 43 -20.47 23.11 22.66
C GLN A 43 -19.91 24.53 22.81
N GLU A 44 -20.52 25.32 23.68
CA GLU A 44 -20.06 26.67 24.01
C GLU A 44 -19.05 26.62 25.14
N ARG A 45 -18.04 27.49 25.10
CA ARG A 45 -17.07 27.64 26.19
C ARG A 45 -17.55 28.70 27.18
N SER A 46 -17.22 28.51 28.45
CA SER A 46 -17.58 29.42 29.55
C SER A 46 -17.07 30.86 29.39
N PHE A 47 -16.00 31.07 28.59
CA PHE A 47 -15.40 32.38 28.33
C PHE A 47 -15.62 32.88 26.89
N GLY A 48 -16.65 32.34 26.22
CA GLY A 48 -16.95 32.66 24.82
C GLY A 48 -16.23 31.75 23.84
N GLY A 49 -16.84 31.59 22.67
CA GLY A 49 -16.39 30.69 21.62
C GLY A 49 -17.02 29.30 21.69
N VAL A 50 -16.78 28.53 20.64
CA VAL A 50 -17.41 27.24 20.39
C VAL A 50 -16.32 26.22 20.18
N TYR A 51 -16.58 25.00 20.63
CA TYR A 51 -15.80 23.85 20.24
C TYR A 51 -16.66 22.68 19.79
N PHE A 52 -16.02 21.81 19.02
CA PHE A 52 -16.59 20.53 18.64
C PHE A 52 -15.94 19.40 19.44
N ALA A 53 -16.76 18.45 19.88
CA ALA A 53 -16.35 17.23 20.53
C ALA A 53 -16.97 16.03 19.81
N ILE A 54 -16.22 14.93 19.68
CA ILE A 54 -16.77 13.69 19.13
C ILE A 54 -17.83 13.13 20.09
N THR A 55 -18.92 12.60 19.54
CA THR A 55 -19.94 11.89 20.34
C THR A 55 -19.62 10.41 20.45
N SER A 56 -20.29 9.69 21.34
CA SER A 56 -20.23 8.22 21.36
C SER A 56 -20.67 7.60 20.02
N ALA A 57 -21.66 8.18 19.33
CA ALA A 57 -22.04 7.75 17.98
C ALA A 57 -20.92 8.01 16.96
N GLY A 58 -20.21 9.14 17.08
CA GLY A 58 -19.02 9.46 16.30
C GLY A 58 -17.88 8.46 16.52
N GLU A 59 -17.62 8.05 17.76
CA GLU A 59 -16.62 7.04 18.07
C GLU A 59 -16.96 5.67 17.48
N VAL A 60 -18.22 5.24 17.62
CA VAL A 60 -18.71 3.98 17.03
C VAL A 60 -18.59 4.02 15.51
N GLU A 61 -18.98 5.12 14.87
CA GLU A 61 -18.88 5.26 13.41
C GLU A 61 -17.41 5.31 12.93
N LEU A 62 -16.52 5.98 13.68
CA LEU A 62 -15.09 6.01 13.38
C LEU A 62 -14.46 4.61 13.52
N ALA A 63 -14.87 3.83 14.52
CA ALA A 63 -14.44 2.45 14.71
C ALA A 63 -14.97 1.54 13.59
N ALA A 64 -16.24 1.71 13.20
CA ALA A 64 -16.84 0.99 12.08
C ALA A 64 -16.11 1.28 10.76
N GLU A 65 -15.73 2.55 10.51
CA GLU A 65 -14.96 2.88 9.31
C GLU A 65 -13.56 2.27 9.33
N LYS A 66 -12.89 2.25 10.49
CA LYS A 66 -11.62 1.54 10.63
C LYS A 66 -11.77 0.05 10.31
N ALA A 67 -12.84 -0.59 10.77
CA ALA A 67 -13.12 -1.99 10.47
C ALA A 67 -13.39 -2.21 8.97
N ARG A 68 -14.16 -1.33 8.32
CA ARG A 68 -14.40 -1.36 6.87
C ARG A 68 -13.10 -1.15 6.09
N GLU A 69 -12.23 -0.24 6.52
CA GLU A 69 -10.92 -0.04 5.91
C GLU A 69 -10.04 -1.30 5.98
N ILE A 70 -9.99 -1.95 7.14
CA ILE A 70 -9.29 -3.24 7.31
C ILE A 70 -9.88 -4.29 6.37
N ALA A 71 -11.20 -4.41 6.32
CA ALA A 71 -11.88 -5.37 5.45
C ALA A 71 -11.59 -5.11 3.97
N ARG A 72 -11.58 -3.85 3.52
CA ARG A 72 -11.25 -3.47 2.13
C ARG A 72 -9.79 -3.79 1.75
N ARG A 73 -8.85 -3.67 2.68
CA ARG A 73 -7.41 -3.95 2.44
C ARG A 73 -7.07 -5.43 2.56
N ARG A 74 -7.86 -6.20 3.31
CA ARG A 74 -7.59 -7.61 3.59
C ARG A 74 -7.31 -8.46 2.34
N PRO A 75 -8.11 -8.41 1.25
CA PRO A 75 -7.83 -9.22 0.06
C PRO A 75 -6.46 -8.92 -0.55
N HIS A 76 -6.04 -7.66 -0.57
CA HIS A 76 -4.73 -7.25 -1.09
C HIS A 76 -3.60 -7.81 -0.21
N HIS A 77 -3.70 -7.62 1.11
CA HIS A 77 -2.70 -8.14 2.04
C HIS A 77 -2.61 -9.68 2.00
N GLU A 78 -3.75 -10.37 1.92
CA GLU A 78 -3.78 -11.84 1.83
C GLU A 78 -3.14 -12.34 0.53
N LEU A 79 -3.42 -11.69 -0.61
CA LEU A 79 -2.80 -12.05 -1.88
C LEU A 79 -1.29 -11.75 -1.87
N ALA A 80 -0.86 -10.63 -1.29
CA ALA A 80 0.56 -10.31 -1.11
C ALA A 80 1.29 -11.36 -0.25
N GLY A 81 0.68 -11.78 0.87
CA GLY A 81 1.23 -12.83 1.71
C GLY A 81 1.35 -14.18 1.00
N ARG A 82 0.35 -14.54 0.17
CA ARG A 82 0.41 -15.78 -0.65
C ARG A 82 1.47 -15.71 -1.74
N VAL A 83 1.61 -14.58 -2.44
CA VAL A 83 2.71 -14.35 -3.39
C VAL A 83 4.06 -14.48 -2.68
N ALA A 84 4.22 -13.86 -1.51
CA ALA A 84 5.45 -13.92 -0.74
C ALA A 84 5.77 -15.35 -0.28
N GLN A 85 4.78 -16.12 0.17
CA GLN A 85 4.98 -17.53 0.54
C GLN A 85 5.40 -18.36 -0.67
N TRP A 86 4.70 -18.25 -1.80
CA TRP A 86 5.04 -18.97 -3.04
C TRP A 86 6.47 -18.69 -3.53
N LEU A 87 6.93 -17.44 -3.40
CA LEU A 87 8.32 -17.08 -3.73
C LEU A 87 9.32 -17.69 -2.74
N ARG A 88 9.00 -17.73 -1.46
CA ARG A 88 9.86 -18.34 -0.43
C ARG A 88 10.02 -19.84 -0.64
N ASP A 89 8.94 -20.51 -1.04
CA ASP A 89 8.96 -21.94 -1.38
C ASP A 89 9.85 -22.24 -2.61
N GLN A 90 10.14 -21.21 -3.43
CA GLN A 90 11.11 -21.27 -4.54
C GLN A 90 12.54 -20.83 -4.14
N GLY A 91 12.84 -20.73 -2.85
CA GLY A 91 14.17 -20.36 -2.35
C GLY A 91 14.48 -18.87 -2.44
N ARG A 92 13.46 -18.01 -2.42
CA ARG A 92 13.64 -16.55 -2.37
C ARG A 92 13.47 -16.00 -0.95
N VAL A 93 14.12 -14.88 -0.69
CA VAL A 93 13.86 -14.02 0.47
C VAL A 93 12.85 -12.97 0.04
N THR A 94 11.85 -12.66 0.89
CA THR A 94 10.78 -11.71 0.59
C THR A 94 10.63 -10.65 1.66
N TRP A 95 10.26 -9.45 1.23
CA TRP A 95 9.88 -8.33 2.09
C TRP A 95 8.55 -7.76 1.61
N GLU A 96 7.56 -7.75 2.48
CA GLU A 96 6.25 -7.16 2.20
C GLU A 96 6.21 -5.70 2.64
N ASN A 97 5.68 -4.81 1.79
CA ASN A 97 5.52 -3.38 2.09
C ASN A 97 6.82 -2.67 2.54
N ILE A 98 7.98 -3.13 2.09
CA ILE A 98 9.27 -2.54 2.43
C ILE A 98 9.41 -1.16 1.80
N GLU A 99 9.84 -0.18 2.58
CA GLU A 99 10.17 1.13 2.03
C GLU A 99 11.65 1.18 1.63
N LEU A 100 11.93 1.47 0.36
CA LEU A 100 13.27 1.67 -0.19
C LEU A 100 13.40 3.09 -0.75
N LEU A 101 14.58 3.69 -0.66
CA LEU A 101 14.85 5.00 -1.24
C LEU A 101 15.55 4.83 -2.59
N VAL A 102 15.03 5.50 -3.61
CA VAL A 102 15.63 5.54 -4.95
C VAL A 102 15.92 6.97 -5.35
N ASP A 103 16.98 7.18 -6.11
CA ASP A 103 17.31 8.53 -6.59
C ASP A 103 16.28 8.99 -7.63
N CYS A 104 15.93 10.27 -7.62
CA CYS A 104 15.04 10.89 -8.60
C CYS A 104 15.84 11.45 -9.78
N GLU A 105 15.27 11.45 -10.99
CA GLU A 105 15.91 12.07 -12.16
C GLU A 105 16.08 13.58 -12.00
N THR A 106 15.14 14.23 -11.31
CA THR A 106 15.15 15.66 -10.98
C THR A 106 16.05 16.01 -9.77
N GLY A 107 16.81 15.04 -9.26
CA GLY A 107 17.59 15.17 -8.03
C GLY A 107 16.79 14.85 -6.77
N GLY A 108 17.51 14.45 -5.71
CA GLY A 108 16.93 14.00 -4.44
C GLY A 108 16.59 12.50 -4.44
N ARG A 109 15.91 12.04 -3.38
CA ARG A 109 15.47 10.66 -3.20
C ARG A 109 13.96 10.58 -3.02
N GLN A 110 13.37 9.54 -3.58
CA GLN A 110 11.97 9.18 -3.41
C GLN A 110 11.86 7.83 -2.69
N ALA A 111 10.95 7.77 -1.72
CA ALA A 111 10.53 6.51 -1.13
C ALA A 111 9.62 5.75 -2.10
N ILE A 112 9.98 4.49 -2.37
CA ILE A 112 9.15 3.51 -3.05
C ILE A 112 8.75 2.43 -2.03
N ARG A 113 7.57 1.86 -2.22
CA ARG A 113 7.05 0.79 -1.35
C ARG A 113 6.37 -0.28 -2.18
N PRO A 114 7.13 -1.26 -2.72
CA PRO A 114 6.54 -2.39 -3.41
C PRO A 114 5.68 -3.24 -2.45
N ASP A 115 4.63 -3.85 -3.00
CA ASP A 115 3.78 -4.76 -2.21
C ASP A 115 4.58 -5.97 -1.72
N VAL A 116 5.31 -6.62 -2.64
CA VAL A 116 6.31 -7.65 -2.33
C VAL A 116 7.61 -7.38 -3.09
N PHE A 117 8.71 -7.25 -2.37
CA PHE A 117 10.06 -7.27 -2.90
C PHE A 117 10.68 -8.64 -2.64
N SER A 118 11.43 -9.21 -3.59
CA SER A 118 12.09 -10.50 -3.38
C SER A 118 13.45 -10.58 -4.02
N MET A 119 14.33 -11.40 -3.43
CA MET A 119 15.67 -11.71 -3.93
C MET A 119 15.94 -13.20 -3.83
N ALA A 120 16.77 -13.75 -4.71
CA ALA A 120 17.28 -15.10 -4.53
C ALA A 120 18.09 -15.19 -3.24
N ALA A 121 17.94 -16.28 -2.48
CA ALA A 121 18.72 -16.53 -1.27
C ALA A 121 20.16 -16.95 -1.63
N THR A 122 21.02 -15.99 -1.92
CA THR A 122 22.41 -16.22 -2.33
C THR A 122 23.34 -15.10 -1.85
N TYR A 123 24.63 -15.42 -1.68
CA TYR A 123 25.68 -14.46 -1.38
C TYR A 123 26.37 -13.90 -2.64
N ASP A 124 26.03 -14.41 -3.84
CA ASP A 124 26.56 -13.91 -5.10
C ASP A 124 25.71 -12.73 -5.60
N GLU A 125 26.27 -11.52 -5.53
CA GLU A 125 25.65 -10.28 -6.00
C GLU A 125 25.18 -10.34 -7.46
N LYS A 126 25.80 -11.16 -8.32
CA LYS A 126 25.37 -11.27 -9.72
C LYS A 126 24.13 -12.15 -9.88
N ARG A 127 23.71 -12.84 -8.83
CA ARG A 127 22.64 -13.85 -8.84
C ARG A 127 21.48 -13.51 -7.90
N ILE A 128 21.54 -12.39 -7.17
CA ILE A 128 20.47 -11.99 -6.25
C ILE A 128 19.14 -11.71 -6.95
N ASN A 129 19.13 -11.37 -8.25
CA ASN A 129 17.94 -11.24 -9.09
C ASN A 129 16.76 -10.58 -8.34
N PRO A 130 16.87 -9.30 -7.94
CA PRO A 130 15.82 -8.61 -7.20
C PRO A 130 14.57 -8.40 -8.07
N CYS A 131 13.40 -8.63 -7.50
CA CYS A 131 12.12 -8.53 -8.19
C CYS A 131 11.12 -7.73 -7.35
N VAL A 132 10.26 -6.95 -8.02
CA VAL A 132 9.06 -6.35 -7.41
C VAL A 132 7.82 -7.07 -7.92
N HIS A 133 6.86 -7.33 -7.04
CA HIS A 133 5.56 -7.91 -7.37
C HIS A 133 4.48 -6.98 -6.82
N GLU A 134 3.75 -6.31 -7.71
CA GLU A 134 2.63 -5.42 -7.40
C GLU A 134 1.33 -6.22 -7.43
N VAL A 135 0.61 -6.23 -6.31
CA VAL A 135 -0.57 -7.06 -6.11
C VAL A 135 -1.82 -6.28 -6.49
N LYS A 136 -2.70 -6.91 -7.27
CA LYS A 136 -3.94 -6.29 -7.77
C LYS A 136 -5.15 -7.15 -7.50
N VAL A 137 -6.07 -6.59 -6.71
CA VAL A 137 -7.34 -7.23 -6.33
C VAL A 137 -8.56 -6.54 -6.95
N SER A 138 -8.35 -5.48 -7.74
CA SER A 138 -9.42 -4.86 -8.53
C SER A 138 -8.91 -4.34 -9.87
N ARG A 139 -9.80 -4.32 -10.86
CA ARG A 139 -9.59 -3.71 -12.18
C ARG A 139 -9.14 -2.25 -12.10
N ALA A 140 -9.82 -1.47 -11.26
CA ALA A 140 -9.55 -0.05 -11.12
C ALA A 140 -8.14 0.21 -10.55
N ASP A 141 -7.72 -0.57 -9.55
CA ASP A 141 -6.36 -0.51 -8.99
C ASP A 141 -5.30 -0.87 -10.05
N PHE A 142 -5.51 -1.94 -10.82
CA PHE A 142 -4.60 -2.32 -11.90
C PHE A 142 -4.45 -1.19 -12.94
N LEU A 143 -5.55 -0.67 -13.46
CA LEU A 143 -5.52 0.39 -14.48
C LEU A 143 -4.90 1.68 -13.96
N ALA A 144 -5.20 2.07 -12.72
CA ALA A 144 -4.61 3.25 -12.09
C ALA A 144 -3.08 3.12 -11.96
N ASP A 145 -2.60 1.94 -11.58
CA ASP A 145 -1.16 1.67 -11.53
C ASP A 145 -0.53 1.60 -12.93
N VAL A 146 -1.24 1.06 -13.92
CA VAL A 146 -0.74 1.02 -15.29
C VAL A 146 -0.55 2.43 -15.87
N ALA A 147 -1.40 3.38 -15.50
CA ALA A 147 -1.28 4.77 -15.90
C ALA A 147 -0.05 5.49 -15.29
N ARG A 148 0.51 4.97 -14.18
CA ARG A 148 1.63 5.60 -13.44
C ARG A 148 2.99 5.03 -13.84
N ALA A 149 3.47 5.46 -15.00
CA ALA A 149 4.77 5.02 -15.52
C ALA A 149 5.96 5.41 -14.63
N ASP A 150 5.87 6.55 -13.93
CA ASP A 150 6.82 7.04 -12.94
C ASP A 150 7.00 6.06 -11.76
N LYS A 151 5.89 5.51 -11.24
CA LYS A 151 5.91 4.51 -10.17
C LYS A 151 6.72 3.29 -10.59
N ARG A 152 6.49 2.78 -11.81
CA ARG A 152 7.23 1.64 -12.36
C ARG A 152 8.70 1.95 -12.60
N ALA A 153 9.02 3.14 -13.10
CA ALA A 153 10.40 3.57 -13.29
C ALA A 153 11.16 3.59 -11.95
N GLY A 154 10.50 3.98 -10.86
CA GLY A 154 11.06 3.89 -9.51
C GLY A 154 11.43 2.45 -9.11
N TYR A 155 10.56 1.48 -9.35
CA TYR A 155 10.85 0.07 -9.08
C TYR A 155 11.99 -0.50 -9.93
N GLY A 156 12.11 -0.05 -11.19
CA GLY A 156 13.21 -0.43 -12.08
C GLY A 156 14.60 -0.08 -11.54
N LYS A 157 14.70 0.85 -10.59
CA LYS A 157 15.97 1.24 -9.93
C LYS A 157 16.42 0.26 -8.85
N VAL A 158 15.56 -0.65 -8.41
CA VAL A 158 15.88 -1.66 -7.36
C VAL A 158 15.58 -3.09 -7.76
N ALA A 159 14.84 -3.32 -8.84
CA ALA A 159 14.45 -4.65 -9.29
C ALA A 159 14.81 -4.86 -10.75
N GLU A 160 15.29 -6.06 -11.10
CA GLU A 160 15.55 -6.51 -12.48
C GLU A 160 14.26 -6.74 -13.26
N VAL A 161 13.18 -7.05 -12.55
CA VAL A 161 11.86 -7.33 -13.11
C VAL A 161 10.76 -6.84 -12.18
N VAL A 162 9.67 -6.36 -12.79
CA VAL A 162 8.43 -6.00 -12.11
C VAL A 162 7.32 -6.92 -12.60
N TYR A 163 6.66 -7.61 -11.68
CA TYR A 163 5.47 -8.41 -11.94
C TYR A 163 4.23 -7.67 -11.44
N TYR A 164 3.13 -7.80 -12.17
CA TYR A 164 1.81 -7.70 -11.58
C TYR A 164 1.37 -9.09 -11.12
N ALA A 165 0.77 -9.20 -9.94
CA ALA A 165 0.19 -10.42 -9.40
C ALA A 165 -1.30 -10.22 -9.15
N ALA A 166 -2.15 -11.09 -9.70
CA ALA A 166 -3.60 -10.93 -9.62
C ALA A 166 -4.32 -12.29 -9.58
N PRO A 167 -5.58 -12.33 -9.11
CA PRO A 167 -6.45 -13.49 -9.29
C PRO A 167 -6.73 -13.77 -10.77
N ALA A 168 -7.09 -15.01 -11.08
CA ALA A 168 -7.54 -15.41 -12.41
C ALA A 168 -8.68 -14.51 -12.93
N GLY A 169 -8.56 -14.10 -14.21
CA GLY A 169 -9.56 -13.29 -14.90
C GLY A 169 -9.54 -11.78 -14.59
N LEU A 170 -8.70 -11.30 -13.66
CA LEU A 170 -8.67 -9.87 -13.31
C LEU A 170 -7.89 -9.01 -14.31
N VAL A 171 -6.76 -9.50 -14.80
CA VAL A 171 -5.85 -8.78 -15.71
C VAL A 171 -5.75 -9.52 -17.03
N ASP A 172 -5.96 -8.82 -18.15
CA ASP A 172 -5.65 -9.36 -19.46
C ASP A 172 -4.15 -9.17 -19.76
N VAL A 173 -3.52 -10.20 -20.32
CA VAL A 173 -2.08 -10.22 -20.65
C VAL A 173 -1.69 -9.04 -21.56
N SER A 174 -2.57 -8.64 -22.49
CA SER A 174 -2.34 -7.53 -23.42
C SER A 174 -2.30 -6.16 -22.74
N GLU A 175 -2.92 -6.00 -21.58
CA GLU A 175 -2.94 -4.75 -20.83
C GLU A 175 -1.67 -4.55 -19.98
N VAL A 176 -0.90 -5.63 -19.77
CA VAL A 176 0.32 -5.58 -18.97
C VAL A 176 1.41 -4.86 -19.78
N PRO A 177 2.12 -3.87 -19.19
CA PRO A 177 3.23 -3.18 -19.85
C PRO A 177 4.29 -4.14 -20.38
N SER A 178 4.91 -3.82 -21.52
CA SER A 178 5.81 -4.73 -22.27
C SER A 178 7.01 -5.24 -21.47
N GLY A 179 7.55 -4.45 -20.54
CA GLY A 179 8.64 -4.87 -19.65
C GLY A 179 8.21 -5.69 -18.44
N CYS A 180 6.93 -5.67 -18.08
CA CYS A 180 6.41 -6.29 -16.87
C CYS A 180 5.95 -7.74 -17.11
N GLY A 181 6.07 -8.54 -16.07
CA GLY A 181 5.53 -9.90 -16.02
C GLY A 181 4.12 -9.92 -15.41
N LEU A 182 3.42 -11.05 -15.59
CA LEU A 182 2.12 -11.29 -14.98
C LEU A 182 2.12 -12.66 -14.30
N LEU A 183 1.81 -12.64 -13.01
CA LEU A 183 1.57 -13.79 -12.16
C LEU A 183 0.06 -13.90 -11.92
N ILE A 184 -0.52 -15.06 -12.20
CA ILE A 184 -1.93 -15.33 -11.93
C ILE A 184 -2.03 -16.39 -10.85
N GLU A 185 -2.80 -16.08 -9.81
CA GLU A 185 -3.21 -17.07 -8.82
C GLU A 185 -4.28 -17.98 -9.43
N ILE A 186 -3.92 -19.24 -9.70
CA ILE A 186 -4.83 -20.26 -10.25
C ILE A 186 -5.64 -20.97 -9.17
N GLU A 187 -5.02 -21.15 -8.00
CA GLU A 187 -5.63 -21.63 -6.76
C GLU A 187 -4.96 -20.88 -5.60
N PRO A 188 -5.60 -20.73 -4.42
CA PRO A 188 -5.00 -20.03 -3.29
C PRO A 188 -3.58 -20.53 -2.96
N GLY A 189 -2.58 -19.68 -3.19
CA GLY A 189 -1.15 -19.99 -2.96
C GLY A 189 -0.42 -20.63 -4.15
N SER A 190 -1.11 -20.95 -5.24
CA SER A 190 -0.54 -21.51 -6.47
C SER A 190 -0.58 -20.48 -7.60
N PHE A 191 0.58 -20.18 -8.18
CA PHE A 191 0.73 -19.13 -9.17
C PHE A 191 1.37 -19.61 -10.47
N GLU A 192 0.88 -19.06 -11.58
CA GLU A 192 1.45 -19.26 -12.91
C GLU A 192 1.98 -17.95 -13.50
N VAL A 193 3.13 -18.01 -14.16
CA VAL A 193 3.67 -16.90 -14.94
C VAL A 193 3.07 -16.92 -16.34
N VAL A 194 1.96 -16.20 -16.53
CA VAL A 194 1.25 -16.13 -17.81
C VAL A 194 1.87 -15.12 -18.78
N LYS A 195 2.67 -14.17 -18.27
CA LYS A 195 3.51 -13.28 -19.07
C LYS A 195 4.91 -13.20 -18.48
N ARG A 196 5.92 -13.55 -19.28
CA ARG A 196 7.32 -13.41 -18.89
C ARG A 196 7.76 -11.94 -18.97
N PRO A 197 8.44 -11.38 -17.94
CA PRO A 197 8.97 -10.03 -17.99
C PRO A 197 10.20 -9.94 -18.89
N ARG A 198 10.54 -8.71 -19.29
CA ARG A 198 11.87 -8.42 -19.83
C ARG A 198 12.80 -8.04 -18.68
N LYS A 199 13.89 -8.78 -18.53
CA LYS A 199 14.91 -8.48 -17.51
C LYS A 199 15.75 -7.27 -17.91
N HIS A 200 16.03 -6.40 -16.95
CA HIS A 200 17.11 -5.42 -17.03
C HIS A 200 18.05 -5.59 -15.84
N ARG A 201 19.32 -5.21 -15.98
CA ARG A 201 20.27 -5.29 -14.86
C ARG A 201 20.04 -4.14 -13.90
N VAL A 202 20.12 -4.44 -12.60
CA VAL A 202 20.12 -3.44 -11.54
C VAL A 202 21.22 -3.79 -10.53
N ALA A 203 21.85 -2.77 -9.97
CA ALA A 203 22.80 -2.92 -8.87
C ALA A 203 22.19 -2.28 -7.62
N LEU A 204 22.02 -3.07 -6.56
CA LEU A 204 21.59 -2.52 -5.28
C LEU A 204 22.77 -1.79 -4.62
N THR A 205 22.50 -0.61 -4.08
CA THR A 205 23.52 0.16 -3.36
C THR A 205 23.71 -0.35 -1.94
N THR A 206 24.80 0.04 -1.28
CA THR A 206 25.01 -0.20 0.14
C THR A 206 23.83 0.27 0.99
N HIS A 207 23.21 1.40 0.64
CA HIS A 207 22.01 1.89 1.33
C HIS A 207 20.86 0.88 1.26
N HIS A 208 20.61 0.31 0.08
CA HIS A 208 19.56 -0.70 -0.08
C HIS A 208 19.84 -1.92 0.80
N PHE A 209 21.07 -2.45 0.76
CA PHE A 209 21.44 -3.60 1.59
C PHE A 209 21.33 -3.30 3.09
N MET A 210 21.79 -2.12 3.55
CA MET A 210 21.63 -1.72 4.95
C MET A 210 20.17 -1.68 5.38
N ASN A 211 19.28 -1.17 4.53
CA ASN A 211 17.84 -1.14 4.82
C ASN A 211 17.25 -2.57 4.88
N LEU A 212 17.64 -3.46 3.97
CA LEU A 212 17.21 -4.86 3.96
C LEU A 212 17.77 -5.69 5.12
N ILE A 213 18.95 -5.32 5.65
CA ILE A 213 19.54 -5.94 6.86
C ILE A 213 18.79 -5.49 8.11
N LEU A 214 18.54 -4.17 8.24
CA LEU A 214 17.83 -3.62 9.40
C LEU A 214 16.35 -4.01 9.45
N LYS A 215 15.77 -4.32 8.29
CA LYS A 215 14.41 -4.86 8.14
C LYS A 215 14.53 -6.25 7.50
N PRO A 216 14.93 -7.27 8.27
CA PRO A 216 15.25 -8.58 7.72
C PRO A 216 14.04 -9.20 7.01
N GLY A 217 14.29 -9.78 5.85
CA GLY A 217 13.26 -10.43 5.04
C GLY A 217 12.91 -11.81 5.58
N ALA A 218 11.75 -12.32 5.19
CA ALA A 218 11.36 -13.68 5.48
C ALA A 218 11.89 -14.63 4.39
N PHE A 219 12.32 -15.82 4.79
CA PHE A 219 12.66 -16.91 3.89
C PHE A 219 12.33 -18.24 4.56
N THR A 220 12.12 -19.30 3.77
CA THR A 220 11.99 -20.66 4.28
C THR A 220 13.38 -21.29 4.31
N SER A 221 13.88 -21.69 5.49
CA SER A 221 15.18 -22.37 5.57
C SER A 221 15.08 -23.74 4.90
N ALA A 222 16.10 -24.09 4.12
CA ALA A 222 16.22 -25.43 3.54
C ALA A 222 16.76 -26.47 4.55
N TRP A 223 16.79 -26.12 5.84
CA TRP A 223 17.38 -26.88 6.94
C TRP A 223 16.44 -26.85 8.14
#